data_AF-A0A6C0LBH2-F1
#
_entry.id   AF-A0A6C0LBH2-F1
#
_cell.length_a   1.000
_cell.length_b   1.000
_cell.length_c   1.000
_cell.angle_alpha   90.00
_cell.angle_beta   90.00
_cell.angle_gamma   90.00
#
_symmetry.space_group_name_H-M   'P 1'
#
loop_
_entity.id
_entity.type
_entity.pdbx_description
1 polymer ?
#
loop_
_entity_poly.entity_id
_entity_poly.type
_entity_poly.pdbx_seq_one_letter_code
_entity_poly.pdbx_strand_id
1 'polypeptide(L)'
;MYLSSINTYEKAYILGLIVFNIKEDCSDKIIVEINFKKEKINNREYYKNIDKIIENFKKVGNVKFNCDTNTIELTISTPYIIKDIFVKHLDLYLVNTKHYDLSLFMNTIYNADKNLLNNFLKAYIEKNGEIVNNCLYIKLYNYNTLKRITEIYKIPHKVLKEDGSGSSSGGEANKGELYVLEYKNSNMIDFMGQIYVNGTDMDELHINDDLYNFLGNPEGFQNPLLKIYKADADAVVPSKNNYSDAGLDLTIIKEYKRMNSDTVLYDTGIKLEIPNGYYVEIVPRSSISRSGYMLANSVGIIDQGYTGNLYVALRKINKDCEDLVMPYKCCQIIMKKQIYPKIVIEDLVSTGADSRSDSATSRGSGGFGSTDAPATPDATAAAETKVRIKE
;
A
#
# COMPACT_ATOMS: atom_id res chain seq x y z
N MET A 1 -33.05 11.22 6.27
CA MET A 1 -32.58 10.16 7.20
C MET A 1 -31.14 9.82 6.87
N TYR A 2 -30.25 9.63 7.84
CA TYR A 2 -28.79 9.57 7.60
C TYR A 2 -28.38 8.49 6.57
N LEU A 3 -28.95 7.28 6.68
CA LEU A 3 -28.74 6.16 5.77
C LEU A 3 -29.77 6.06 4.64
N SER A 4 -30.51 7.13 4.33
CA SER A 4 -31.45 7.09 3.20
C SER A 4 -30.76 6.92 1.83
N SER A 5 -29.45 7.19 1.74
CA SER A 5 -28.60 6.91 0.58
C SER A 5 -27.20 6.54 1.05
N ILE A 6 -26.54 5.61 0.36
CA ILE A 6 -25.12 5.28 0.56
C ILE A 6 -24.33 5.94 -0.57
N ASN A 7 -24.14 7.24 -0.48
CA ASN A 7 -23.52 8.05 -1.53
C ASN A 7 -22.21 8.71 -1.10
N THR A 8 -21.71 8.36 0.09
CA THR A 8 -20.42 8.82 0.61
C THR A 8 -19.67 7.65 1.21
N TYR A 9 -18.34 7.70 1.16
CA TYR A 9 -17.44 6.69 1.71
C TYR A 9 -17.69 6.49 3.22
N GLU A 10 -17.87 7.58 3.95
CA GLU A 10 -18.28 7.58 5.37
C GLU A 10 -19.56 6.77 5.60
N LYS A 11 -20.62 7.01 4.84
CA LYS A 11 -21.89 6.29 5.02
C LYS A 11 -21.78 4.80 4.67
N ALA A 12 -20.99 4.46 3.64
CA ALA A 12 -20.74 3.07 3.27
C ALA A 12 -20.01 2.31 4.38
N TYR A 13 -18.99 2.94 4.98
CA TYR A 13 -18.25 2.40 6.11
C TYR A 13 -19.13 2.26 7.36
N ILE A 14 -19.91 3.29 7.71
CA ILE A 14 -20.84 3.27 8.85
C ILE A 14 -21.91 2.18 8.69
N LEU A 15 -22.46 2.00 7.48
CA LEU A 15 -23.38 0.90 7.20
C LEU A 15 -22.70 -0.47 7.42
N GLY A 16 -21.49 -0.65 6.89
CA GLY A 16 -20.73 -1.89 7.10
C GLY A 16 -20.49 -2.17 8.58
N LEU A 17 -20.10 -1.15 9.37
CA LEU A 17 -19.91 -1.29 10.81
C LEU A 17 -21.18 -1.76 11.52
N ILE A 18 -22.35 -1.21 11.15
CA ILE A 18 -23.65 -1.62 11.70
C ILE A 18 -23.92 -3.09 11.36
N VAL A 19 -23.87 -3.45 10.08
CA VAL A 19 -24.27 -4.78 9.58
C VAL A 19 -23.41 -5.90 10.15
N PHE A 20 -22.10 -5.69 10.26
CA PHE A 20 -21.16 -6.74 10.67
C PHE A 20 -20.95 -6.85 12.19
N ASN A 21 -21.56 -5.96 12.97
CA ASN A 21 -21.45 -5.93 14.43
C ASN A 21 -22.82 -6.00 15.13
N ILE A 22 -23.86 -6.47 14.45
CA ILE A 22 -25.16 -6.73 15.06
C ILE A 22 -25.01 -7.82 16.13
N LYS A 23 -25.34 -7.46 17.37
CA LYS A 23 -25.36 -8.35 18.53
C LYS A 23 -26.75 -8.91 18.78
N GLU A 24 -27.77 -8.05 18.72
CA GLU A 24 -29.18 -8.42 18.86
C GLU A 24 -30.00 -7.75 17.78
N ASP A 25 -30.97 -8.49 17.25
CA ASP A 25 -31.88 -8.05 16.21
C ASP A 25 -33.30 -8.51 16.57
N CYS A 26 -34.13 -7.54 16.96
CA CYS A 26 -35.54 -7.71 17.28
C CYS A 26 -36.36 -6.89 16.26
N SER A 27 -37.63 -7.24 16.06
CA SER A 27 -38.49 -6.63 15.02
C SER A 27 -38.56 -5.10 15.02
N ASP A 28 -38.28 -4.45 16.15
CA ASP A 28 -38.34 -3.01 16.38
C ASP A 28 -37.01 -2.40 16.84
N LYS A 29 -35.95 -3.21 17.03
CA LYS A 29 -34.70 -2.76 17.65
C LYS A 29 -33.49 -3.57 17.19
N ILE A 30 -32.43 -2.86 16.79
CA ILE A 30 -31.10 -3.41 16.54
C ILE A 30 -30.15 -2.93 17.63
N ILE A 31 -29.33 -3.84 18.17
CA ILE A 31 -28.19 -3.51 19.02
C ILE A 31 -26.91 -3.90 18.28
N VAL A 32 -26.03 -2.92 18.09
CA VAL A 32 -24.73 -3.08 17.46
C VAL A 32 -23.65 -2.90 18.54
N GLU A 33 -22.69 -3.82 18.61
CA GLU A 33 -21.58 -3.76 19.56
C GLU A 33 -20.24 -3.82 18.82
N ILE A 34 -19.48 -2.72 18.87
CA ILE A 34 -18.21 -2.58 18.16
C ILE A 34 -17.10 -2.45 19.18
N ASN A 35 -16.17 -3.41 19.15
CA ASN A 35 -14.94 -3.35 19.90
C ASN A 35 -13.83 -2.84 18.98
N PHE A 36 -13.14 -1.80 19.44
CA PHE A 36 -12.00 -1.24 18.73
C PHE A 36 -10.74 -2.04 19.07
N LYS A 37 -9.88 -2.27 18.07
CA LYS A 37 -8.65 -3.04 18.20
C LYS A 37 -7.43 -2.12 18.13
N LYS A 38 -6.80 -1.90 19.29
CA LYS A 38 -5.51 -1.24 19.59
C LYS A 38 -5.33 0.27 19.28
N GLU A 39 -4.97 1.04 20.31
CA GLU A 39 -4.04 2.21 20.40
C GLU A 39 -3.93 2.57 21.90
N LYS A 40 -2.76 2.95 22.44
CA LYS A 40 -2.60 3.41 23.85
C LYS A 40 -2.27 4.92 23.89
N ILE A 41 -3.12 5.72 24.51
CA ILE A 41 -2.84 7.12 24.90
C ILE A 41 -2.85 7.24 26.43
N ASN A 42 -1.76 7.72 27.03
CA ASN A 42 -1.64 7.94 28.49
C ASN A 42 -1.96 6.69 29.32
N ASN A 43 -1.49 5.49 28.91
CA ASN A 43 -1.84 4.19 29.51
C ASN A 43 -3.34 3.81 29.43
N ARG A 44 -4.16 4.52 28.65
CA ARG A 44 -5.55 4.16 28.32
C ARG A 44 -5.65 3.86 26.84
N GLU A 45 -6.50 2.93 26.46
CA GLU A 45 -6.75 2.71 25.04
C GLU A 45 -7.59 3.88 24.46
N TYR A 46 -7.13 4.54 23.40
CA TYR A 46 -7.87 5.63 22.74
C TYR A 46 -7.57 5.62 21.24
N TYR A 47 -8.60 5.74 20.42
CA TYR A 47 -8.53 5.59 18.96
C TYR A 47 -8.69 6.95 18.28
N LYS A 48 -7.75 7.30 17.41
CA LYS A 48 -7.66 8.61 16.74
C LYS A 48 -8.96 9.16 16.12
N ASN A 49 -9.87 8.30 15.68
CA ASN A 49 -11.10 8.67 14.95
C ASN A 49 -12.40 8.22 15.64
N ILE A 50 -12.35 7.77 16.89
CA ILE A 50 -13.52 7.26 17.61
C ILE A 50 -14.63 8.30 17.76
N ASP A 51 -14.25 9.55 18.03
CA ASP A 51 -15.21 10.65 18.20
C ASP A 51 -16.01 10.88 16.92
N LYS A 52 -15.36 10.81 15.75
CA LYS A 52 -16.03 10.91 14.44
C LYS A 52 -16.99 9.72 14.20
N ILE A 53 -16.62 8.51 14.63
CA ILE A 53 -17.49 7.34 14.54
C ILE A 53 -18.72 7.51 15.45
N ILE A 54 -18.51 7.95 16.69
CA ILE A 54 -19.59 8.23 17.65
C ILE A 54 -20.54 9.31 17.12
N GLU A 55 -20.01 10.40 16.57
CA GLU A 55 -20.81 11.47 15.96
C GLU A 55 -21.68 10.95 14.81
N ASN A 56 -21.14 10.07 13.97
CA ASN A 56 -21.90 9.45 12.90
C ASN A 56 -22.98 8.49 13.41
N PHE A 57 -22.68 7.68 14.43
CA PHE A 57 -23.67 6.79 15.03
C PHE A 57 -24.79 7.53 15.76
N LYS A 58 -24.52 8.70 16.35
CA LYS A 58 -25.55 9.57 16.94
C LYS A 58 -26.59 10.06 15.90
N LYS A 59 -26.24 10.08 14.61
CA LYS A 59 -27.18 10.38 13.50
C LYS A 59 -28.10 9.21 13.16
N VAL A 60 -27.80 8.00 13.67
CA VAL A 60 -28.51 6.74 13.38
C VAL A 60 -29.30 6.25 14.58
N GLY A 61 -28.78 6.39 15.80
CA GLY A 61 -29.43 5.88 17.00
C GLY A 61 -28.78 6.38 18.28
N ASN A 62 -29.14 5.75 19.40
CA ASN A 62 -28.56 6.07 20.70
C ASN A 62 -27.22 5.37 20.87
N VAL A 63 -26.20 6.09 21.32
CA VAL A 63 -24.81 5.60 21.39
C VAL A 63 -24.33 5.65 22.84
N LYS A 64 -23.79 4.54 23.32
CA LYS A 64 -23.01 4.48 24.56
C LYS A 64 -21.59 4.07 24.22
N PHE A 65 -20.62 4.73 24.84
CA PHE A 65 -19.21 4.36 24.72
C PHE A 65 -18.69 3.94 26.09
N ASN A 66 -18.12 2.73 26.17
CA ASN A 66 -17.39 2.25 27.33
C ASN A 66 -15.90 2.41 27.08
N CYS A 67 -15.27 3.35 27.79
CA CYS A 67 -13.84 3.64 27.68
C CYS A 67 -12.93 2.56 28.27
N ASP A 68 -13.45 1.74 29.20
CA ASP A 68 -12.65 0.69 29.85
C ASP A 68 -12.49 -0.54 28.94
N THR A 69 -13.50 -0.80 28.10
CA THR A 69 -13.50 -1.94 27.16
C THR A 69 -13.33 -1.53 25.70
N ASN A 70 -13.27 -0.23 25.42
CA ASN A 70 -13.25 0.35 24.08
C ASN A 70 -14.38 -0.17 23.20
N THR A 71 -15.56 -0.18 23.77
CA THR A 71 -16.75 -0.70 23.12
C THR A 71 -17.75 0.41 22.88
N ILE A 72 -18.22 0.52 21.64
CA ILE A 72 -19.41 1.29 21.31
C ILE A 72 -20.62 0.35 21.26
N GLU A 73 -21.66 0.70 22.00
CA GLU A 73 -23.00 0.13 21.87
C GLU A 73 -23.90 1.15 21.14
N LEU A 74 -24.38 0.80 19.96
CA LEU A 74 -25.37 1.58 19.21
C LEU A 74 -26.72 0.86 19.26
N THR A 75 -27.73 1.56 19.76
CA THR A 75 -29.13 1.12 19.77
C THR A 75 -29.92 1.87 18.70
N ILE A 76 -30.46 1.13 17.73
CA ILE A 76 -31.30 1.65 16.65
C ILE A 76 -32.73 1.15 16.89
N SER A 77 -33.64 2.07 17.23
CA SER A 77 -35.06 1.76 17.46
C SER A 77 -36.00 2.47 16.49
N THR A 78 -35.46 3.12 15.45
CA THR A 78 -36.26 3.88 14.48
C THR A 78 -36.65 2.97 13.31
N PRO A 79 -37.93 2.63 13.11
CA PRO A 79 -38.34 1.64 12.10
C PRO A 79 -37.91 1.98 10.67
N TYR A 80 -37.90 3.27 10.32
CA TYR A 80 -37.47 3.72 8.99
C TYR A 80 -35.96 3.50 8.74
N ILE A 81 -35.09 3.62 9.76
CA ILE A 81 -33.65 3.33 9.61
C ILE A 81 -33.43 1.83 9.46
N ILE A 82 -34.13 1.03 10.27
CA ILE A 82 -34.08 -0.44 10.17
C ILE A 82 -34.49 -0.87 8.75
N LYS A 83 -35.56 -0.28 8.22
CA LYS A 83 -36.01 -0.50 6.83
C LYS A 83 -34.98 -0.03 5.80
N ASP A 84 -34.39 1.15 5.97
CA ASP A 84 -33.34 1.64 5.08
C ASP A 84 -32.15 0.67 5.04
N ILE A 85 -31.71 0.15 6.19
CA ILE A 85 -30.58 -0.79 6.28
C ILE A 85 -30.92 -2.12 5.57
N PHE A 86 -31.98 -2.80 5.99
CA PHE A 86 -32.21 -4.19 5.57
C PHE A 86 -33.00 -4.33 4.28
N VAL A 87 -34.02 -3.50 4.10
CA VAL A 87 -34.95 -3.62 2.96
C VAL A 87 -34.44 -2.80 1.77
N LYS A 88 -34.02 -1.56 1.99
CA LYS A 88 -33.65 -0.67 0.90
C LYS A 88 -32.26 -0.99 0.33
N HIS A 89 -31.28 -1.19 1.20
CA HIS A 89 -29.90 -1.34 0.76
C HIS A 89 -29.49 -2.79 0.57
N LEU A 90 -29.75 -3.64 1.56
CA LEU A 90 -29.19 -4.99 1.54
C LEU A 90 -30.10 -6.02 0.88
N ASP A 91 -31.39 -5.72 0.70
CA ASP A 91 -32.42 -6.68 0.24
C ASP A 91 -32.37 -8.02 1.01
N LEU A 92 -32.03 -7.94 2.29
CA LEU A 92 -31.89 -9.09 3.19
C LEU A 92 -33.19 -9.25 3.98
N TYR A 93 -33.92 -10.32 3.73
CA TYR A 93 -34.98 -10.76 4.65
C TYR A 93 -34.31 -11.24 5.94
N LEU A 94 -34.56 -10.51 7.04
CA LEU A 94 -34.01 -10.67 8.39
C LEU A 94 -34.08 -12.11 8.93
N VAL A 95 -33.17 -13.01 8.52
CA VAL A 95 -32.96 -14.30 9.16
C VAL A 95 -31.48 -14.68 9.05
N ASN A 96 -30.78 -14.56 10.19
CA ASN A 96 -29.41 -15.02 10.47
C ASN A 96 -28.24 -14.11 10.01
N THR A 97 -27.70 -13.35 10.96
CA THR A 97 -26.72 -12.26 10.77
C THR A 97 -25.32 -12.69 10.32
N LYS A 98 -24.96 -13.97 10.47
CA LYS A 98 -23.60 -14.46 10.18
C LYS A 98 -23.38 -14.96 8.75
N HIS A 99 -24.43 -15.26 7.98
CA HIS A 99 -24.32 -15.98 6.70
C HIS A 99 -24.83 -15.19 5.49
N TYR A 100 -24.91 -13.86 5.59
CA TYR A 100 -25.43 -13.01 4.52
C TYR A 100 -24.72 -13.26 3.18
N ASP A 101 -25.53 -13.47 2.15
CA ASP A 101 -25.05 -13.38 0.78
C ASP A 101 -25.04 -11.90 0.37
N LEU A 102 -23.84 -11.30 0.39
CA LEU A 102 -23.66 -9.90 0.04
C LEU A 102 -23.39 -9.72 -1.46
N SER A 103 -23.35 -10.79 -2.26
CA SER A 103 -22.90 -10.72 -3.65
C SER A 103 -23.74 -9.75 -4.50
N LEU A 104 -25.07 -9.74 -4.35
CA LEU A 104 -25.96 -8.82 -5.06
C LEU A 104 -25.76 -7.37 -4.61
N PHE A 105 -25.65 -7.12 -3.30
CA PHE A 105 -25.37 -5.81 -2.76
C PHE A 105 -24.02 -5.28 -3.26
N MET A 106 -22.98 -6.12 -3.20
CA MET A 106 -21.64 -5.81 -3.69
C MET A 106 -21.66 -5.42 -5.17
N ASN A 107 -22.46 -6.07 -6.02
CA ASN A 107 -22.63 -5.69 -7.43
C ASN A 107 -23.22 -4.30 -7.57
N THR A 108 -24.28 -4.05 -6.83
CA THR A 108 -25.04 -2.81 -6.90
C THR A 108 -24.16 -1.63 -6.48
N ILE A 109 -23.46 -1.74 -5.35
CA ILE A 109 -22.59 -0.68 -4.84
C ILE A 109 -21.31 -0.53 -5.66
N TYR A 110 -20.71 -1.63 -6.15
CA TYR A 110 -19.54 -1.57 -7.04
C TYR A 110 -19.83 -0.85 -8.35
N ASN A 111 -20.99 -1.14 -8.96
CA ASN A 111 -21.40 -0.50 -10.21
C ASN A 111 -21.73 0.99 -10.02
N ALA A 112 -22.11 1.39 -8.80
CA ALA A 112 -22.30 2.81 -8.47
C ALA A 112 -20.96 3.51 -8.26
N ASP A 113 -20.09 2.96 -7.40
CA ASP A 113 -18.74 3.44 -7.15
C ASP A 113 -17.93 2.36 -6.42
N LYS A 114 -16.79 1.97 -6.99
CA LYS A 114 -15.86 1.00 -6.38
C LYS A 114 -15.40 1.44 -4.98
N ASN A 115 -15.16 2.73 -4.75
CA ASN A 115 -14.67 3.22 -3.46
C ASN A 115 -15.76 3.14 -2.37
N LEU A 116 -17.05 3.24 -2.74
CA LEU A 116 -18.14 2.95 -1.81
C LEU A 116 -18.11 1.48 -1.37
N LEU A 117 -17.90 0.54 -2.31
CA LEU A 117 -17.73 -0.87 -1.98
C LEU A 117 -16.52 -1.09 -1.06
N ASN A 118 -15.37 -0.48 -1.38
CA ASN A 118 -14.13 -0.61 -0.61
C ASN A 118 -14.38 -0.23 0.86
N ASN A 119 -15.06 0.88 1.12
CA ASN A 119 -15.40 1.34 2.47
C ASN A 119 -16.38 0.42 3.20
N PHE A 120 -17.37 -0.15 2.51
CA PHE A 120 -18.23 -1.17 3.12
C PHE A 120 -17.46 -2.44 3.50
N LEU A 121 -16.60 -2.93 2.59
CA LEU A 121 -15.77 -4.12 2.84
C LEU A 121 -14.67 -3.88 3.88
N LYS A 122 -14.16 -2.65 3.98
CA LYS A 122 -13.21 -2.24 5.03
C LYS A 122 -13.79 -2.58 6.41
N ALA A 123 -15.03 -2.21 6.70
CA ALA A 123 -15.69 -2.56 7.96
C ALA A 123 -15.79 -4.09 8.18
N TYR A 124 -16.04 -4.87 7.12
CA TYR A 124 -16.04 -6.33 7.20
C TYR A 124 -14.67 -6.89 7.58
N ILE A 125 -13.62 -6.40 6.90
CA ILE A 125 -12.24 -6.84 7.06
C ILE A 125 -11.72 -6.44 8.44
N GLU A 126 -12.05 -5.25 8.95
CA GLU A 126 -11.63 -4.84 10.30
C GLU A 126 -12.21 -5.72 11.40
N LYS A 127 -13.43 -6.24 11.19
CA LYS A 127 -14.06 -7.22 12.08
C LYS A 127 -13.45 -8.61 11.95
N ASN A 128 -13.37 -9.13 10.73
CA ASN A 128 -13.12 -10.55 10.44
C ASN A 128 -11.70 -10.86 9.93
N GLY A 129 -10.86 -9.84 9.82
CA GLY A 129 -9.50 -9.92 9.29
C GLY A 129 -8.43 -9.87 10.38
N GLU A 130 -7.30 -10.52 10.10
CA GLU A 130 -6.09 -10.46 10.91
C GLU A 130 -4.84 -10.54 10.02
N ILE A 131 -3.77 -9.85 10.41
CA ILE A 131 -2.47 -9.93 9.76
C ILE A 131 -1.52 -10.72 10.65
N VAL A 132 -0.94 -11.80 10.11
CA VAL A 132 0.07 -12.62 10.78
C VAL A 132 1.18 -12.92 9.77
N ASN A 133 2.44 -12.60 10.12
CA ASN A 133 3.61 -12.90 9.29
C ASN A 133 3.47 -12.46 7.82
N ASN A 134 3.12 -11.18 7.59
CA ASN A 134 2.87 -10.60 6.26
C ASN A 134 1.77 -11.30 5.44
N CYS A 135 0.85 -12.00 6.11
CA CYS A 135 -0.30 -12.64 5.49
C CYS A 135 -1.58 -12.06 6.11
N LEU A 136 -2.51 -11.62 5.27
CA LEU A 136 -3.85 -11.24 5.67
C LEU A 136 -4.77 -12.45 5.54
N TYR A 137 -5.48 -12.76 6.63
CA TYR A 137 -6.50 -13.79 6.71
C TYR A 137 -7.85 -13.12 6.92
N ILE A 138 -8.85 -13.41 6.08
CA ILE A 138 -10.21 -12.87 6.21
C ILE A 138 -11.18 -14.03 6.33
N LYS A 139 -11.88 -14.11 7.47
CA LYS A 139 -12.92 -15.11 7.72
C LYS A 139 -14.20 -14.73 6.99
N LEU A 140 -14.74 -15.65 6.20
CA LEU A 140 -15.92 -15.49 5.35
C LEU A 140 -16.89 -16.66 5.57
N TYR A 141 -18.17 -16.35 5.78
CA TYR A 141 -19.20 -17.33 6.15
C TYR A 141 -20.22 -17.60 5.02
N ASN A 142 -19.92 -17.11 3.81
CA ASN A 142 -20.76 -17.25 2.62
C ASN A 142 -19.87 -17.35 1.36
N TYR A 143 -20.06 -18.41 0.58
CA TYR A 143 -19.25 -18.69 -0.61
C TYR A 143 -19.45 -17.66 -1.73
N ASN A 144 -20.68 -17.21 -1.97
CA ASN A 144 -20.97 -16.23 -3.03
C ASN A 144 -20.31 -14.88 -2.74
N THR A 145 -20.29 -14.48 -1.47
CA THR A 145 -19.55 -13.28 -1.01
C THR A 145 -18.05 -13.45 -1.24
N LEU A 146 -17.46 -14.58 -0.85
CA LEU A 146 -16.05 -14.88 -1.09
C LEU A 146 -15.72 -14.81 -2.58
N LYS A 147 -16.48 -15.54 -3.40
CA LYS A 147 -16.31 -15.58 -4.86
C LYS A 147 -16.41 -14.18 -5.45
N ARG A 148 -17.33 -13.35 -4.94
CA ARG A 148 -17.50 -12.01 -5.46
C ARG A 148 -16.33 -11.09 -5.13
N ILE A 149 -15.79 -11.16 -3.91
CA ILE A 149 -14.57 -10.44 -3.52
C ILE A 149 -13.44 -10.82 -4.47
N THR A 150 -13.20 -12.11 -4.71
CA THR A 150 -12.07 -12.56 -5.53
C THR A 150 -12.21 -12.18 -7.00
N GLU A 151 -13.42 -12.16 -7.55
CA GLU A 151 -13.71 -11.67 -8.91
C GLU A 151 -13.50 -10.17 -9.10
N ILE A 152 -13.83 -9.36 -8.09
CA ILE A 152 -13.71 -7.90 -8.13
C ILE A 152 -12.25 -7.47 -8.08
N TYR A 153 -11.49 -8.01 -7.12
CA TYR A 153 -10.13 -7.56 -6.86
C TYR A 153 -9.08 -8.25 -7.72
N LYS A 154 -9.33 -9.51 -8.15
CA LYS A 154 -8.45 -10.29 -9.04
C LYS A 154 -6.99 -10.36 -8.58
N ILE A 155 -6.76 -10.28 -7.28
CA ILE A 155 -5.43 -10.44 -6.68
C ILE A 155 -5.20 -11.92 -6.37
N PRO A 156 -4.00 -12.47 -6.66
CA PRO A 156 -3.70 -13.86 -6.32
C PRO A 156 -3.86 -14.15 -4.83
N HIS A 157 -4.61 -15.20 -4.51
CA HIS A 157 -5.01 -15.55 -3.14
C HIS A 157 -5.09 -17.06 -2.97
N LYS A 158 -5.20 -17.51 -1.72
CA LYS A 158 -5.52 -18.89 -1.36
C LYS A 158 -6.83 -18.91 -0.58
N VAL A 159 -7.67 -19.91 -0.85
CA VAL A 159 -8.86 -20.19 -0.03
C VAL A 159 -8.56 -21.40 0.84
N LEU A 160 -8.67 -21.24 2.15
CA LEU A 160 -8.62 -22.33 3.12
C LEU A 160 -10.05 -22.64 3.55
N LYS A 161 -10.42 -23.92 3.57
CA LYS A 161 -11.68 -24.37 4.17
C LYS A 161 -11.38 -24.87 5.58
N GLU A 162 -12.16 -24.42 6.56
CA GLU A 162 -12.20 -25.08 7.86
C GLU A 162 -13.40 -26.03 7.85
N ASP A 163 -13.12 -27.34 7.88
CA ASP A 163 -14.17 -28.34 8.11
C ASP A 163 -14.72 -28.11 9.53
N GLY A 164 -16.05 -28.01 9.67
CA GLY A 164 -16.74 -27.76 10.94
C GLY A 164 -16.63 -28.88 11.99
N SER A 165 -15.55 -29.66 11.99
CA SER A 165 -15.26 -30.77 12.90
C SER A 165 -14.78 -30.28 14.27
N GLY A 166 -15.64 -29.49 14.94
CA GLY A 166 -15.71 -29.47 16.40
C GLY A 166 -16.78 -30.47 16.83
N SER A 167 -16.35 -31.55 17.46
CA SER A 167 -17.17 -32.55 18.14
C SER A 167 -18.16 -31.87 19.10
N SER A 168 -19.45 -32.04 18.83
CA SER A 168 -20.51 -31.86 19.82
C SER A 168 -21.69 -32.72 19.39
N SER A 169 -21.93 -33.74 20.19
CA SER A 169 -23.12 -34.58 20.21
C SER A 169 -24.41 -33.75 20.28
N GLY A 170 -25.34 -34.02 19.37
CA GLY A 170 -26.77 -33.74 19.52
C GLY A 170 -27.23 -32.32 19.18
N GLY A 171 -27.97 -32.18 18.08
CA GLY A 171 -28.77 -31.00 17.73
C GLY A 171 -28.50 -30.48 16.33
N GLU A 172 -29.45 -30.70 15.42
CA GLU A 172 -29.47 -30.13 14.07
C GLU A 172 -29.51 -28.59 14.12
N ALA A 173 -28.45 -27.96 13.62
CA ALA A 173 -28.47 -26.59 13.12
C ALA A 173 -27.43 -26.50 12.00
N ASN A 174 -27.79 -25.93 10.85
CA ASN A 174 -26.92 -25.66 9.71
C ASN A 174 -25.59 -24.99 10.17
N LYS A 175 -24.53 -25.78 10.37
CA LYS A 175 -23.17 -25.28 10.58
C LYS A 175 -22.69 -24.76 9.23
N GLY A 176 -22.85 -23.45 8.98
CA GLY A 176 -22.38 -22.83 7.73
C GLY A 176 -20.86 -23.02 7.56
N GLU A 177 -20.43 -23.32 6.34
CA GLU A 177 -19.01 -23.46 5.99
C GLU A 177 -18.25 -22.15 6.30
N LEU A 178 -17.11 -22.27 6.98
CA LEU A 178 -16.18 -21.17 7.18
C LEU A 178 -15.06 -21.25 6.13
N TYR A 179 -14.90 -20.17 5.38
CA TYR A 179 -13.80 -19.97 4.44
C TYR A 179 -12.84 -18.94 5.00
N VAL A 180 -11.55 -19.14 4.77
CA VAL A 180 -10.51 -18.16 5.06
C VAL A 180 -9.83 -17.77 3.76
N LEU A 181 -9.96 -16.50 3.40
CA LEU A 181 -9.26 -15.90 2.27
C LEU A 181 -7.88 -15.42 2.74
N GLU A 182 -6.83 -15.97 2.15
CA GLU A 182 -5.43 -15.65 2.46
C GLU A 182 -4.80 -14.85 1.31
N TYR A 183 -4.26 -13.66 1.65
CA TYR A 183 -3.36 -12.89 0.80
C TYR A 183 -1.97 -12.86 1.43
N LYS A 184 -0.93 -13.23 0.68
CA LYS A 184 0.47 -13.28 1.16
C LYS A 184 1.34 -12.17 0.58
N ASN A 185 2.23 -11.60 1.39
CA ASN A 185 3.29 -10.68 0.97
C ASN A 185 2.76 -9.50 0.14
N SER A 186 3.27 -9.31 -1.09
CA SER A 186 2.82 -8.24 -2.00
C SER A 186 1.32 -8.29 -2.28
N ASN A 187 0.72 -9.48 -2.37
CA ASN A 187 -0.72 -9.61 -2.62
C ASN A 187 -1.56 -9.06 -1.46
N MET A 188 -1.06 -9.16 -0.22
CA MET A 188 -1.70 -8.52 0.94
C MET A 188 -1.65 -7.00 0.77
N ILE A 189 -0.47 -6.46 0.46
CA ILE A 189 -0.26 -5.02 0.27
C ILE A 189 -1.14 -4.50 -0.88
N ASP A 190 -1.27 -5.25 -1.97
CA ASP A 190 -2.11 -4.92 -3.12
C ASP A 190 -3.59 -4.91 -2.76
N PHE A 191 -4.05 -5.89 -1.99
CA PHE A 191 -5.45 -5.99 -1.60
C PHE A 191 -5.81 -4.89 -0.60
N MET A 192 -5.01 -4.78 0.47
CA MET A 192 -5.19 -3.75 1.49
C MET A 192 -5.09 -2.34 0.91
N GLY A 193 -4.15 -2.11 -0.01
CA GLY A 193 -4.03 -0.85 -0.72
C GLY A 193 -5.27 -0.50 -1.55
N GLN A 194 -5.96 -1.48 -2.14
CA GLN A 194 -7.24 -1.22 -2.81
C GLN A 194 -8.39 -0.94 -1.83
N ILE A 195 -8.37 -1.54 -0.64
CA ILE A 195 -9.42 -1.35 0.37
C ILE A 195 -9.27 -0.01 1.11
N TYR A 196 -8.04 0.39 1.44
CA TYR A 196 -7.72 1.53 2.31
C TYR A 196 -7.24 2.78 1.59
N VAL A 197 -7.04 2.76 0.27
CA VAL A 197 -6.64 3.98 -0.45
C VAL A 197 -7.81 4.51 -1.24
N ASN A 198 -8.56 5.40 -0.61
CA ASN A 198 -9.56 6.23 -1.28
C ASN A 198 -8.84 7.49 -1.77
N GLY A 199 -8.90 7.74 -3.09
CA GLY A 199 -8.01 8.64 -3.83
C GLY A 199 -7.82 10.10 -3.36
N THR A 200 -8.37 10.54 -2.22
CA THR A 200 -8.21 11.90 -1.68
C THR A 200 -8.34 12.07 -0.15
N ASP A 201 -8.71 11.06 0.66
CA ASP A 201 -9.18 11.36 2.03
C ASP A 201 -8.09 11.23 3.10
N MET A 202 -7.73 12.38 3.68
CA MET A 202 -6.80 12.55 4.81
C MET A 202 -7.43 12.16 6.17
N ASP A 203 -8.64 11.59 6.16
CA ASP A 203 -9.53 11.48 7.32
C ASP A 203 -10.27 10.12 7.39
N GLU A 204 -9.59 9.03 7.04
CA GLU A 204 -10.23 7.72 6.95
C GLU A 204 -10.64 7.13 8.32
N LEU A 205 -11.94 6.87 8.46
CA LEU A 205 -12.51 6.10 9.57
C LEU A 205 -12.05 4.64 9.53
N HIS A 206 -11.71 4.07 10.68
CA HIS A 206 -11.25 2.68 10.90
C HIS A 206 -11.46 2.30 12.36
N ILE A 207 -11.68 1.01 12.68
CA ILE A 207 -11.79 0.48 14.05
C ILE A 207 -10.67 -0.50 14.44
N ASN A 208 -9.74 -0.76 13.52
CA ASN A 208 -8.65 -1.72 13.68
C ASN A 208 -7.35 -1.12 13.15
N ASP A 209 -6.52 -0.60 14.07
CA ASP A 209 -5.29 0.11 13.70
C ASP A 209 -4.23 -0.82 13.09
N ASP A 210 -4.15 -2.08 13.53
CA ASP A 210 -3.20 -3.05 12.96
C ASP A 210 -3.48 -3.31 11.47
N LEU A 211 -4.75 -3.31 11.06
CA LEU A 211 -5.12 -3.42 9.63
C LEU A 211 -5.01 -2.09 8.89
N TYR A 212 -5.36 -0.98 9.53
CA TYR A 212 -5.20 0.35 8.93
C TYR A 212 -3.73 0.67 8.63
N ASN A 213 -2.85 0.32 9.57
CA ASN A 213 -1.41 0.47 9.50
C ASN A 213 -0.72 -0.83 9.01
N PHE A 214 -1.30 -1.50 8.00
CA PHE A 214 -0.79 -2.77 7.46
C PHE A 214 0.65 -2.72 6.90
N LEU A 215 1.22 -1.52 6.73
CA LEU A 215 2.62 -1.31 6.33
C LEU A 215 3.58 -1.20 7.53
N GLY A 216 3.07 -1.23 8.76
CA GLY A 216 3.87 -1.19 9.99
C GLY A 216 4.59 0.13 10.21
N ASN A 217 3.97 1.26 9.85
CA ASN A 217 4.56 2.56 10.11
C ASN A 217 4.62 2.81 11.62
N PRO A 218 5.65 3.51 12.13
CA PRO A 218 5.72 3.84 13.55
C PRO A 218 4.55 4.75 13.97
N GLU A 219 4.18 4.69 15.25
CA GLU A 219 3.12 5.55 15.80
C GLU A 219 3.39 7.03 15.49
N GLY A 220 2.34 7.75 15.08
CA GLY A 220 2.43 9.16 14.68
C GLY A 220 3.09 9.40 13.31
N PHE A 221 3.51 8.36 12.58
CA PHE A 221 4.01 8.52 11.23
C PHE A 221 2.89 8.97 10.29
N GLN A 222 3.08 10.13 9.67
CA GLN A 222 2.21 10.61 8.61
C GLN A 222 2.86 10.31 7.25
N ASN A 223 2.11 9.62 6.39
CA ASN A 223 2.57 9.36 5.03
C ASN A 223 2.85 10.70 4.31
N PRO A 224 4.04 10.86 3.71
CA PRO A 224 4.38 12.08 2.98
C PRO A 224 3.46 12.25 1.76
N LEU A 225 2.97 13.47 1.55
CA LEU A 225 2.15 13.81 0.39
C LEU A 225 3.02 14.31 -0.77
N LEU A 226 3.04 13.56 -1.86
CA LEU A 226 3.59 14.01 -3.13
C LEU A 226 2.46 14.59 -3.99
N LYS A 227 2.46 15.90 -4.26
CA LYS A 227 1.47 16.49 -5.17
C LYS A 227 1.99 16.48 -6.60
N ILE A 228 1.09 16.17 -7.53
CA ILE A 228 1.38 16.05 -8.96
C ILE A 228 0.49 17.04 -9.70
N TYR A 229 1.10 17.83 -10.59
CA TYR A 229 0.39 18.79 -11.43
C TYR A 229 0.61 18.46 -12.91
N LYS A 230 -0.46 18.55 -13.70
CA LYS A 230 -0.39 18.51 -15.15
C LYS A 230 -0.09 19.93 -15.67
N ALA A 231 1.09 20.11 -16.23
CA ALA A 231 1.48 21.32 -16.96
C ALA A 231 1.06 21.29 -18.44
N ASP A 232 0.73 20.10 -18.95
CA ASP A 232 0.24 19.87 -20.31
C ASP A 232 -1.07 19.08 -20.28
N ALA A 233 -1.98 19.36 -21.22
CA ALA A 233 -3.27 18.67 -21.34
C ALA A 233 -3.10 17.17 -21.63
N ASP A 234 -2.07 16.81 -22.41
CA ASP A 234 -1.77 15.44 -22.81
C ASP A 234 -0.96 14.67 -21.75
N ALA A 235 -0.54 15.34 -20.66
CA ALA A 235 0.22 14.71 -19.59
C ALA A 235 -0.56 13.53 -18.98
N VAL A 236 0.14 12.40 -18.83
CA VAL A 236 -0.40 11.20 -18.18
C VAL A 236 0.01 11.24 -16.70
N VAL A 237 -0.97 11.27 -15.80
CA VAL A 237 -0.71 11.29 -14.35
C VAL A 237 0.05 10.01 -13.96
N PRO A 238 1.22 10.12 -13.30
CA PRO A 238 1.97 8.96 -12.86
C PRO A 238 1.16 8.05 -11.95
N SER A 239 1.20 6.75 -12.23
CA SER A 239 0.41 5.74 -11.54
C SER A 239 1.18 4.44 -11.42
N LYS A 240 0.93 3.68 -10.36
CA LYS A 240 1.44 2.31 -10.21
C LYS A 240 0.42 1.28 -10.72
N ASN A 241 0.89 0.11 -11.13
CA ASN A 241 0.00 -0.97 -11.58
C ASN A 241 -0.55 -1.75 -10.39
N ASN A 242 0.34 -2.08 -9.44
CA ASN A 242 0.00 -2.70 -8.17
C ASN A 242 0.32 -1.75 -7.02
N TYR A 243 -0.33 -1.91 -5.87
CA TYR A 243 -0.07 -1.03 -4.74
C TYR A 243 1.34 -1.23 -4.16
N SER A 244 1.85 -2.46 -4.24
CA SER A 244 3.18 -2.87 -3.80
C SER A 244 4.32 -2.45 -4.73
N ASP A 245 4.04 -1.93 -5.94
CA ASP A 245 5.09 -1.44 -6.84
C ASP A 245 5.80 -0.22 -6.22
N ALA A 246 7.13 -0.16 -6.38
CA ALA A 246 7.97 0.85 -5.75
C ALA A 246 7.83 2.26 -6.34
N GLY A 247 7.56 2.36 -7.64
CA GLY A 247 7.51 3.62 -8.38
C GLY A 247 6.19 3.87 -9.08
N LEU A 248 5.91 5.14 -9.36
CA LEU A 248 4.79 5.56 -10.21
C LEU A 248 5.30 5.68 -11.65
N ASP A 249 4.68 4.95 -12.58
CA ASP A 249 5.09 4.98 -13.99
C ASP A 249 5.01 6.41 -14.55
N LEU A 250 6.09 6.87 -15.18
CA LEU A 250 6.22 8.19 -15.80
C LEU A 250 6.21 8.04 -17.33
N THR A 251 5.37 8.83 -17.98
CA THR A 251 5.16 8.80 -19.43
C THR A 251 5.71 10.07 -20.07
N ILE A 252 6.49 9.90 -21.13
CA ILE A 252 6.88 10.98 -22.03
C ILE A 252 5.82 11.19 -23.10
N ILE A 253 5.55 12.45 -23.46
CA ILE A 253 4.44 12.82 -24.35
C ILE A 253 4.90 13.42 -25.67
N LYS A 254 6.07 14.07 -25.73
CA LYS A 254 6.64 14.65 -26.97
C LYS A 254 8.14 14.90 -26.85
N GLU A 255 8.83 15.01 -27.99
CA GLU A 255 10.18 15.56 -28.01
C GLU A 255 10.12 17.03 -27.57
N TYR A 256 10.98 17.42 -26.62
CA TYR A 256 11.14 18.81 -26.21
C TYR A 256 12.38 19.43 -26.86
N LYS A 257 13.51 18.73 -26.78
CA LYS A 257 14.79 19.25 -27.31
C LYS A 257 15.75 18.11 -27.65
N ARG A 258 16.32 18.13 -28.86
CA ARG A 258 17.46 17.27 -29.22
C ARG A 258 18.74 17.83 -28.60
N MET A 259 19.40 17.04 -27.75
CA MET A 259 20.63 17.47 -27.04
C MET A 259 21.90 17.18 -27.85
N ASN A 260 21.93 16.05 -28.54
CA ASN A 260 22.98 15.66 -29.49
C ASN A 260 22.42 14.63 -30.49
N SER A 261 23.25 14.02 -31.33
CA SER A 261 22.81 13.08 -32.37
C SER A 261 22.02 11.90 -31.83
N ASP A 262 22.37 11.43 -30.63
CA ASP A 262 21.85 10.19 -30.06
C ASP A 262 20.94 10.45 -28.84
N THR A 263 20.86 11.69 -28.34
CA THR A 263 20.16 12.02 -27.08
C THR A 263 19.09 13.08 -27.30
N VAL A 264 17.87 12.76 -26.86
CA VAL A 264 16.71 13.65 -26.93
C VAL A 264 16.13 13.82 -25.53
N LEU A 265 15.81 15.06 -25.18
CA LEU A 265 15.08 15.43 -23.98
C LEU A 265 13.58 15.43 -24.33
N TYR A 266 12.82 14.61 -23.61
CA TYR A 266 11.39 14.44 -23.80
C TYR A 266 10.60 15.11 -22.67
N ASP A 267 9.49 15.73 -23.05
CA ASP A 267 8.53 16.33 -22.12
C ASP A 267 7.62 15.26 -21.52
N THR A 268 7.28 15.40 -20.25
CA THR A 268 6.28 14.55 -19.55
C THR A 268 4.98 15.31 -19.27
N GLY A 269 5.01 16.64 -19.29
CA GLY A 269 3.93 17.52 -18.84
C GLY A 269 3.62 17.41 -17.34
N ILE A 270 4.51 16.82 -16.53
CA ILE A 270 4.31 16.62 -15.08
C ILE A 270 5.20 17.57 -14.28
N LYS A 271 4.62 18.17 -13.23
CA LYS A 271 5.34 18.87 -12.16
C LYS A 271 5.05 18.22 -10.81
N LEU A 272 5.98 18.35 -9.89
CA LEU A 272 5.86 17.82 -8.53
C LEU A 272 5.94 18.95 -7.50
N GLU A 273 5.20 18.80 -6.40
CA GLU A 273 5.49 19.47 -5.12
C GLU A 273 5.93 18.39 -4.15
N ILE A 274 7.23 18.36 -3.86
CA ILE A 274 7.87 17.32 -3.03
C ILE A 274 7.89 17.80 -1.57
N PRO A 275 7.45 16.97 -0.61
CA PRO A 275 7.40 17.38 0.80
C PRO A 275 8.79 17.55 1.41
N ASN A 276 8.88 18.36 2.47
CA ASN A 276 10.12 18.60 3.20
C ASN A 276 10.80 17.29 3.63
N GLY A 277 12.11 17.18 3.36
CA GLY A 277 12.90 16.01 3.75
C GLY A 277 12.82 14.84 2.78
N TYR A 278 12.33 15.06 1.57
CA TYR A 278 12.28 14.07 0.50
C TYR A 278 12.86 14.62 -0.80
N TYR A 279 13.27 13.70 -1.67
CA TYR A 279 13.59 13.95 -3.07
C TYR A 279 12.92 12.87 -3.92
N VAL A 280 12.91 13.05 -5.25
CA VAL A 280 12.36 12.06 -6.17
C VAL A 280 13.42 11.62 -7.16
N GLU A 281 13.49 10.32 -7.41
CA GLU A 281 14.31 9.74 -8.47
C GLU A 281 13.43 9.42 -9.69
N ILE A 282 13.85 9.84 -10.87
CA ILE A 282 13.39 9.28 -12.16
C ILE A 282 14.32 8.13 -12.51
N VAL A 283 13.79 6.91 -12.54
CA VAL A 283 14.54 5.71 -12.91
C VAL A 283 13.90 5.02 -14.13
N PRO A 284 14.68 4.32 -14.97
CA PRO A 284 14.11 3.60 -16.11
C PRO A 284 13.25 2.42 -15.65
N ARG A 285 12.19 2.11 -16.41
CA ARG A 285 11.46 0.84 -16.27
C ARG A 285 12.29 -0.27 -16.90
N SER A 286 12.20 -1.49 -16.38
CA SER A 286 12.95 -2.64 -16.92
C SER A 286 12.70 -2.86 -18.41
N SER A 287 11.47 -2.58 -18.88
CA SER A 287 11.07 -2.72 -20.29
C SER A 287 11.80 -1.77 -21.24
N ILE A 288 12.36 -0.64 -20.77
CA ILE A 288 13.08 0.30 -21.63
C ILE A 288 14.27 -0.35 -22.33
N SER A 289 14.90 -1.34 -21.68
CA SER A 289 16.04 -2.09 -22.20
C SER A 289 15.75 -2.75 -23.57
N ARG A 290 14.48 -3.05 -23.87
CA ARG A 290 14.04 -3.65 -25.13
C ARG A 290 13.84 -2.63 -26.25
N SER A 291 13.81 -1.35 -25.94
CA SER A 291 13.54 -0.29 -26.92
C SER A 291 14.78 0.19 -27.68
N GLY A 292 15.99 -0.21 -27.25
CA GLY A 292 17.23 0.36 -27.77
C GLY A 292 17.55 1.75 -27.21
N TYR A 293 16.83 2.20 -26.18
CA TYR A 293 17.05 3.45 -25.47
C TYR A 293 17.46 3.22 -24.02
N MET A 294 18.22 4.17 -23.46
CA MET A 294 18.54 4.25 -22.04
C MET A 294 18.29 5.66 -21.50
N LEU A 295 18.05 5.78 -20.19
CA LEU A 295 18.06 7.07 -19.51
C LEU A 295 19.49 7.62 -19.50
N ALA A 296 19.70 8.78 -20.13
CA ALA A 296 21.03 9.30 -20.44
C ALA A 296 21.88 9.62 -19.18
N ASN A 297 21.22 9.97 -18.08
CA ASN A 297 21.85 10.25 -16.79
C ASN A 297 21.73 9.09 -15.79
N SER A 298 21.25 7.91 -16.21
CA SER A 298 21.00 6.70 -15.41
C SER A 298 19.95 6.83 -14.30
N VAL A 299 20.01 7.88 -13.49
CA VAL A 299 19.03 8.26 -12.45
C VAL A 299 18.85 9.79 -12.51
N GLY A 300 17.61 10.26 -12.68
CA GLY A 300 17.28 11.67 -12.56
C GLY A 300 16.97 12.04 -11.11
N ILE A 301 17.82 12.82 -10.46
CA ILE A 301 17.53 13.36 -9.13
C ILE A 301 16.69 14.63 -9.30
N ILE A 302 15.52 14.64 -8.70
CA ILE A 302 14.61 15.78 -8.61
C ILE A 302 14.64 16.28 -7.17
N ASP A 303 15.31 17.42 -6.98
CA ASP A 303 15.45 18.05 -5.68
C ASP A 303 14.09 18.54 -5.15
N GLN A 304 13.96 18.59 -3.83
CA GLN A 304 12.74 19.04 -3.14
C GLN A 304 12.21 20.40 -3.65
N GLY A 305 13.13 21.33 -3.93
CA GLY A 305 12.80 22.69 -4.37
C GLY A 305 12.49 22.82 -5.87
N TYR A 306 12.58 21.74 -6.65
CA TYR A 306 12.34 21.79 -8.08
C TYR A 306 10.83 21.82 -8.39
N THR A 307 10.33 22.96 -8.86
CA THR A 307 8.92 23.17 -9.25
C THR A 307 8.71 23.20 -10.77
N GLY A 308 9.79 22.94 -11.52
CA GLY A 308 9.78 22.90 -12.98
C GLY A 308 9.08 21.65 -13.52
N ASN A 309 8.90 21.65 -14.85
CA ASN A 309 8.38 20.49 -15.57
C ASN A 309 9.42 19.36 -15.62
N LEU A 310 9.00 18.13 -15.34
CA LEU A 310 9.87 16.97 -15.42
C LEU A 310 10.17 16.63 -16.89
N TYR A 311 11.44 16.40 -17.17
CA TYR A 311 11.90 15.94 -18.47
C TYR A 311 12.67 14.63 -18.34
N VAL A 312 12.64 13.82 -19.39
CA VAL A 312 13.36 12.55 -19.46
C VAL A 312 14.33 12.61 -20.65
N ALA A 313 15.63 12.54 -20.37
CA ALA A 313 16.65 12.50 -21.41
C ALA A 313 16.91 11.04 -21.83
N LEU A 314 16.50 10.64 -23.02
CA LEU A 314 16.78 9.29 -23.52
C LEU A 314 17.89 9.32 -24.56
N ARG A 315 18.85 8.41 -24.41
CA ARG A 315 19.90 8.15 -25.39
C ARG A 315 19.55 6.88 -26.17
N LYS A 316 19.51 6.97 -27.50
CA LYS A 316 19.43 5.81 -28.40
C LYS A 316 20.79 5.11 -28.41
N ILE A 317 20.84 3.89 -27.89
CA ILE A 317 22.07 3.07 -27.82
C ILE A 317 22.12 2.00 -28.91
N ASN A 318 20.97 1.57 -29.42
CA ASN A 318 20.88 0.72 -30.59
C ASN A 318 20.24 1.50 -31.74
N LYS A 319 21.02 1.78 -32.79
CA LYS A 319 20.56 2.57 -33.94
C LYS A 319 19.59 1.80 -34.84
N ASP A 320 19.62 0.46 -34.77
CA ASP A 320 18.77 -0.42 -35.58
C ASP A 320 17.36 -0.60 -34.98
N CYS A 321 17.16 -0.19 -33.72
CA CYS A 321 15.82 -0.18 -33.11
C CYS A 321 14.95 0.93 -33.70
N GLU A 322 13.65 0.69 -33.77
CA GLU A 322 12.66 1.70 -34.16
C GLU A 322 12.65 2.89 -33.19
N ASP A 323 12.18 4.04 -33.68
CA ASP A 323 11.98 5.21 -32.83
C ASP A 323 10.77 5.04 -31.91
N LEU A 324 10.80 5.74 -30.77
CA LEU A 324 9.74 5.65 -29.78
C LEU A 324 8.45 6.31 -30.28
N VAL A 325 7.33 5.60 -30.15
CA VAL A 325 5.99 6.13 -30.44
C VAL A 325 5.41 6.79 -29.19
N MET A 326 5.05 8.07 -29.29
CA MET A 326 4.47 8.82 -28.18
C MET A 326 2.94 8.61 -28.06
N PRO A 327 2.37 8.69 -26.85
CA PRO A 327 3.07 8.79 -25.57
C PRO A 327 3.74 7.46 -25.19
N TYR A 328 4.91 7.51 -24.55
CA TYR A 328 5.68 6.32 -24.21
C TYR A 328 6.00 6.23 -22.72
N LYS A 329 5.69 5.08 -22.12
CA LYS A 329 5.87 4.82 -20.68
C LYS A 329 7.21 4.15 -20.41
N CYS A 330 8.26 4.94 -20.24
CA CYS A 330 9.65 4.45 -20.20
C CYS A 330 10.32 4.51 -18.83
N CYS A 331 9.88 5.40 -17.95
CA CYS A 331 10.49 5.64 -16.65
C CYS A 331 9.45 5.51 -15.54
N GLN A 332 9.90 5.61 -14.30
CA GLN A 332 9.06 5.68 -13.11
C GLN A 332 9.68 6.65 -12.11
N ILE A 333 8.85 7.27 -11.29
CA ILE A 333 9.30 8.12 -10.18
C ILE A 333 9.25 7.36 -8.86
N ILE A 334 10.31 7.46 -8.05
CA ILE A 334 10.40 6.89 -6.70
C ILE A 334 10.74 8.02 -5.73
N MET A 335 9.87 8.27 -4.76
CA MET A 335 10.13 9.26 -3.70
C MET A 335 10.96 8.62 -2.58
N LYS A 336 12.02 9.29 -2.16
CA LYS A 336 12.94 8.81 -1.12
C LYS A 336 13.14 9.86 -0.03
N LYS A 337 13.36 9.40 1.20
CA LYS A 337 13.72 10.27 2.32
C LYS A 337 15.14 10.78 2.13
N GLN A 338 15.31 12.10 2.23
CA GLN A 338 16.61 12.77 2.21
C GLN A 338 17.22 12.71 3.62
N ILE A 339 18.48 12.27 3.71
CA ILE A 339 19.30 12.45 4.90
C ILE A 339 20.14 13.71 4.67
N TYR A 340 20.11 14.66 5.61
CA TYR A 340 20.93 15.87 5.58
C TYR A 340 22.13 15.67 6.52
N PRO A 341 23.29 15.20 6.03
CA PRO A 341 24.45 15.00 6.87
C PRO A 341 25.04 16.35 7.32
N LYS A 342 25.49 16.41 8.58
CA LYS A 342 26.41 17.47 9.01
C LYS A 342 27.78 17.18 8.40
N ILE A 343 28.30 18.12 7.63
CA ILE A 343 29.61 17.99 7.01
C ILE A 343 30.65 18.43 8.05
N VAL A 344 31.59 17.54 8.35
CA VAL A 344 32.79 17.83 9.13
C VAL A 344 33.95 17.87 8.14
N ILE A 345 34.67 18.99 8.10
CA ILE A 345 35.83 19.17 7.23
C ILE A 345 37.08 19.03 8.10
N GLU A 346 37.93 18.06 7.78
CA GLU A 346 39.19 17.81 8.47
C GLU A 346 40.34 17.89 7.45
N ASP A 347 41.24 18.84 7.66
CA ASP A 347 42.43 19.02 6.82
C ASP A 347 43.54 18.07 7.30
N LEU A 348 43.65 16.91 6.64
CA LEU A 348 44.67 15.89 6.93
C LEU A 348 46.13 16.37 6.76
N VAL A 349 46.34 17.47 6.04
CA VAL A 349 47.69 18.02 5.79
C VAL A 349 48.27 18.66 7.06
N SER A 350 47.42 19.12 7.97
CA SER A 350 47.80 19.90 9.15
C SER A 350 48.09 19.05 10.38
N THR A 351 47.73 17.77 10.38
CA THR A 351 47.78 16.90 11.58
C THR A 351 49.02 16.00 11.63
N GLY A 352 49.86 15.95 10.58
CA GLY A 352 51.15 15.26 10.56
C GLY A 352 51.12 13.74 10.78
N ALA A 353 49.94 13.17 11.03
CA ALA A 353 49.69 11.75 11.20
C ALA A 353 48.28 11.47 10.68
N ASP A 354 48.11 10.33 9.99
CA ASP A 354 46.82 9.77 9.63
C ASP A 354 46.14 9.31 10.93
N SER A 355 45.59 10.25 11.68
CA SER A 355 44.91 10.02 12.97
C SER A 355 43.45 9.62 12.77
N ARG A 356 43.08 9.20 11.56
CA ARG A 356 41.84 8.47 11.35
C ARG A 356 41.92 7.26 12.27
N SER A 357 40.89 7.06 13.10
CA SER A 357 40.72 5.78 13.74
C SER A 357 40.40 4.78 12.63
N ASP A 358 41.43 4.31 11.94
CA ASP A 358 41.37 3.12 11.11
C ASP A 358 41.11 1.96 12.06
N SER A 359 39.85 1.82 12.49
CA SER A 359 39.35 0.50 12.82
C SER A 359 39.58 -0.30 11.54
N ALA A 360 40.62 -1.13 11.52
CA ALA A 360 41.05 -1.90 10.37
C ALA A 360 39.84 -2.64 9.79
N THR A 361 39.19 -2.05 8.79
CA THR A 361 38.04 -2.68 8.16
C THR A 361 38.60 -3.77 7.27
N SER A 362 37.91 -4.90 7.16
CA SER A 362 38.30 -6.01 6.28
C SER A 362 38.42 -5.62 4.81
N ARG A 363 37.90 -4.44 4.43
CA ARG A 363 37.98 -3.87 3.08
C ARG A 363 39.15 -2.90 2.88
N GLY A 364 39.59 -2.19 3.93
CA GLY A 364 40.65 -1.17 3.83
C GLY A 364 40.40 -0.16 2.71
N SER A 365 41.41 0.05 1.87
CA SER A 365 41.37 0.91 0.67
C SER A 365 40.85 0.22 -0.60
N GLY A 366 40.30 -0.99 -0.50
CA GLY A 366 39.84 -1.78 -1.64
C GLY A 366 38.60 -1.22 -2.35
N GLY A 367 38.78 -0.80 -3.61
CA GLY A 367 37.74 -0.41 -4.57
C GLY A 367 37.93 -1.08 -5.94
N PHE A 368 37.00 -0.88 -6.87
CA PHE A 368 37.09 -1.34 -8.28
C PHE A 368 37.26 -2.87 -8.48
N GLY A 369 36.44 -3.70 -7.82
CA GLY A 369 36.46 -5.15 -8.06
C GLY A 369 37.53 -5.90 -7.26
N SER A 370 38.04 -5.33 -6.18
CA SER A 370 39.07 -5.91 -5.29
C SER A 370 38.68 -7.22 -4.58
N THR A 371 37.52 -7.80 -4.91
CA THR A 371 37.01 -9.07 -4.37
C THR A 371 37.06 -10.21 -5.39
N ASP A 372 37.32 -9.91 -6.67
CA ASP A 372 37.18 -10.85 -7.80
C ASP A 372 38.50 -11.19 -8.52
N ALA A 373 39.67 -11.04 -7.87
CA ALA A 373 40.90 -11.52 -8.48
C ALA A 373 40.91 -13.06 -8.51
N PRO A 374 40.85 -13.74 -9.68
CA PRO A 374 41.03 -15.19 -9.73
C PRO A 374 42.44 -15.52 -9.23
N ALA A 375 42.53 -16.45 -8.28
CA ALA A 375 43.81 -16.90 -7.73
C ALA A 375 44.75 -17.34 -8.86
N THR A 376 45.81 -16.57 -9.09
CA THR A 376 46.95 -17.01 -9.90
C THR A 376 47.67 -18.12 -9.14
N PRO A 377 48.00 -19.27 -9.74
CA PRO A 377 48.81 -20.28 -9.08
C PRO A 377 50.19 -19.70 -8.75
N ASP A 378 50.65 -19.90 -7.51
CA ASP A 378 51.96 -19.48 -7.01
C ASP A 378 53.09 -19.89 -7.96
N ALA A 379 53.77 -18.91 -8.54
CA ALA A 379 55.01 -19.08 -9.28
C ALA A 379 56.21 -18.82 -8.36
N THR A 380 56.34 -19.57 -7.27
CA THR A 380 57.59 -19.66 -6.47
C THR A 380 57.77 -21.06 -5.88
N ALA A 381 57.98 -22.03 -6.77
CA ALA A 381 58.66 -23.28 -6.45
C ALA A 381 59.80 -23.47 -7.45
N ALA A 382 60.83 -22.62 -7.35
CA ALA A 382 62.09 -22.80 -8.07
C ALA A 382 63.22 -22.09 -7.32
N ALA A 383 63.74 -22.74 -6.28
CA ALA A 383 65.08 -22.48 -5.78
C ALA A 383 65.71 -23.79 -5.30
N GLU A 384 66.99 -23.94 -5.63
CA GLU A 384 67.96 -24.96 -5.18
C GLU A 384 68.19 -26.18 -6.09
N THR A 385 69.03 -26.00 -7.11
CA THR A 385 70.12 -26.94 -7.36
C THR A 385 71.38 -26.17 -7.69
N LYS A 386 72.33 -26.15 -6.74
CA LYS A 386 73.69 -25.64 -6.89
C LYS A 386 74.44 -26.49 -7.92
N VAL A 387 74.95 -25.86 -8.97
CA VAL A 387 76.09 -26.40 -9.74
C VAL A 387 77.17 -25.32 -9.80
N ARG A 388 78.28 -25.62 -9.13
CA ARG A 388 79.53 -24.86 -9.08
C ARG A 388 80.43 -25.44 -10.17
N ILE A 389 80.89 -24.64 -11.14
CA ILE A 389 81.95 -25.05 -12.07
C ILE A 389 83.01 -23.95 -12.16
N LYS A 390 84.26 -24.44 -12.21
CA LYS A 390 85.58 -23.83 -12.46
C LYS A 390 86.35 -23.51 -11.19
N GLU A 391 87.55 -24.06 -11.00
CA GLU A 391 88.53 -24.53 -12.00
C GLU A 391 88.67 -26.06 -12.13
#